data_AF-A0A2V7QSU5-F1
#
_entry.id   AF-A0A2V7QSU5-F1
#
_cell.length_a   1.000
_cell.length_b   1.000
_cell.length_c   1.000
_cell.angle_alpha   90.00
_cell.angle_beta   90.00
_cell.angle_gamma   90.00
#
_symmetry.space_group_name_H-M   'P 1'
#
loop_
_entity.id
_entity.type
_entity.pdbx_description
1 polymer ?
#
loop_
_entity_poly.entity_id
_entity_poly.type
_entity_poly.pdbx_seq_one_letter_code
_entity_poly.pdbx_strand_id
1 'polypeptide(L)'
;AFFWSDGVMQDIGTLAAPESSPVAINQSGQVAGNSGPRAFLWDGGVLTPLDSLADGYSHANGMNQRAQIVGRYRARSGALHAFLWDGGRLSDLGGLPDGDESEAIAINRCGAIVGWARSASGEMHAVLWRRASAATQTVARQP
;
A
#
# COMPACT_ATOMS: atom_id res chain seq x y z
N ALA A 1 11.89 -13.14 -7.07
CA ALA A 1 10.57 -13.60 -7.53
C ALA A 1 10.62 -13.82 -9.05
N PHE A 2 9.80 -14.72 -9.61
CA PHE A 2 9.69 -14.92 -11.05
C PHE A 2 8.24 -14.73 -11.52
N PHE A 3 8.07 -14.25 -12.75
CA PHE A 3 6.81 -14.16 -13.47
C PHE A 3 6.83 -15.19 -14.59
N TRP A 4 5.78 -16.00 -14.70
CA TRP A 4 5.67 -17.00 -15.76
C TRP A 4 4.54 -16.63 -16.72
N SER A 5 4.86 -16.46 -17.99
CA SER A 5 3.89 -16.15 -19.06
C SER A 5 4.26 -16.91 -20.33
N ASP A 6 3.27 -17.49 -21.00
CA ASP A 6 3.43 -18.14 -22.32
C ASP A 6 4.58 -19.15 -22.40
N GLY A 7 4.81 -19.89 -21.31
CA GLY A 7 5.86 -20.91 -21.24
C GLY A 7 7.27 -20.37 -20.96
N VAL A 8 7.41 -19.07 -20.68
CA VAL A 8 8.68 -18.41 -20.38
C VAL A 8 8.72 -17.96 -18.92
N MET A 9 9.83 -18.27 -18.24
CA MET A 9 10.15 -17.73 -16.93
C MET A 9 10.89 -16.41 -17.08
N GLN A 10 10.32 -15.34 -16.56
CA GLN A 10 10.96 -14.04 -16.46
C GLN A 10 11.31 -13.75 -15.00
N ASP A 11 12.57 -13.38 -14.75
CA ASP A 11 12.96 -12.86 -13.45
C ASP A 11 12.36 -11.46 -13.25
N ILE A 12 11.64 -11.27 -12.13
CA ILE A 12 11.05 -9.97 -11.76
C ILE A 12 12.13 -8.99 -11.29
N GLY A 13 13.26 -9.49 -10.78
CA GLY A 13 14.38 -8.73 -10.23
C GLY A 13 14.20 -8.36 -8.76
N THR A 14 15.08 -7.48 -8.30
CA THR A 14 15.11 -6.92 -6.94
C THR A 14 15.43 -5.43 -6.97
N LEU A 15 15.08 -4.69 -5.91
CA LEU A 15 15.49 -3.29 -5.71
C LEU A 15 16.87 -3.24 -5.03
N ALA A 16 17.88 -3.83 -5.66
CA ALA A 16 19.24 -4.00 -5.10
C ALA A 16 19.29 -4.72 -3.73
N ALA A 17 18.25 -5.51 -3.42
CA ALA A 17 18.21 -6.39 -2.26
C ALA A 17 18.53 -7.85 -2.66
N PRO A 18 18.92 -8.72 -1.72
CA PRO A 18 19.24 -10.12 -2.02
C PRO A 18 18.03 -10.93 -2.50
N GLU A 19 16.82 -10.52 -2.14
CA GLU A 19 15.59 -11.27 -2.41
C GLU A 19 14.40 -10.36 -2.75
N SER A 20 13.40 -10.96 -3.40
CA SER A 20 12.08 -10.38 -3.62
C SER A 20 10.98 -11.41 -3.48
N SER A 21 9.89 -11.02 -2.82
CA SER A 21 8.68 -11.82 -2.64
C SER A 21 7.47 -11.16 -3.31
N PRO A 22 6.70 -11.89 -4.15
CA PRO A 22 5.48 -11.35 -4.72
C PRO A 22 4.36 -11.34 -3.67
N VAL A 23 3.47 -10.35 -3.77
CA VAL A 23 2.31 -10.19 -2.88
C VAL A 23 1.02 -10.41 -3.66
N ALA A 24 0.90 -9.80 -4.83
CA ALA A 24 -0.31 -9.86 -5.64
C ALA A 24 0.01 -9.65 -7.12
N ILE A 25 -0.87 -10.16 -8.00
CA ILE A 25 -0.83 -9.94 -9.44
C ILE A 25 -2.22 -9.54 -9.94
N ASN A 26 -2.28 -8.64 -10.93
CA ASN A 26 -3.54 -8.26 -11.58
C ASN A 26 -3.69 -8.89 -12.97
N GLN A 27 -4.85 -8.71 -13.61
CA GLN A 27 -5.15 -9.27 -14.93
C GLN A 27 -4.27 -8.71 -16.06
N SER A 28 -3.64 -7.55 -15.86
CA SER A 28 -2.67 -6.97 -16.80
C SER A 28 -1.27 -7.56 -16.65
N GLY A 29 -1.07 -8.51 -15.73
CA GLY A 29 0.24 -9.12 -15.45
C GLY A 29 1.14 -8.27 -14.56
N GLN A 30 0.65 -7.15 -14.02
CA GLN A 30 1.43 -6.31 -13.11
C GLN A 30 1.50 -6.99 -11.74
N VAL A 31 2.66 -6.92 -11.08
CA VAL A 31 2.94 -7.63 -9.82
C VAL A 31 3.34 -6.63 -8.74
N ALA A 32 2.61 -6.62 -7.63
CA ALA A 32 3.05 -5.96 -6.40
C ALA A 32 3.92 -6.94 -5.59
N GLY A 33 5.00 -6.46 -4.98
CA GLY A 33 5.88 -7.30 -4.18
C GLY A 33 6.72 -6.49 -3.20
N ASN A 34 7.57 -7.20 -2.47
CA ASN A 34 8.54 -6.64 -1.52
C ASN A 34 9.95 -7.09 -1.91
N SER A 35 10.92 -6.20 -1.86
CA SER A 35 12.35 -6.49 -2.06
C SER A 35 13.13 -5.95 -0.87
N GLY A 36 13.52 -6.85 0.04
CA GLY A 36 13.96 -6.46 1.37
C GLY A 36 12.89 -5.61 2.09
N PRO A 37 13.22 -4.43 2.64
CA PRO A 37 12.28 -3.58 3.37
C PRO A 37 11.47 -2.65 2.45
N ARG A 38 11.46 -2.86 1.13
CA ARG A 38 10.90 -1.94 0.15
C ARG A 38 9.83 -2.61 -0.70
N ALA A 39 8.63 -2.05 -0.75
CA ALA A 39 7.58 -2.48 -1.65
C ALA A 39 7.85 -1.98 -3.08
N PHE A 40 7.45 -2.76 -4.08
CA PHE A 40 7.60 -2.44 -5.50
C PHE A 40 6.35 -2.81 -6.31
N LEU A 41 6.19 -2.15 -7.45
CA LEU A 41 5.36 -2.58 -8.57
C LEU A 41 6.29 -3.03 -9.69
N TRP A 42 6.08 -4.24 -10.18
CA TRP A 42 6.68 -4.72 -11.42
C TRP A 42 5.65 -4.65 -12.54
N ASP A 43 6.04 -4.08 -13.67
CA ASP A 43 5.21 -3.96 -14.87
C ASP A 43 6.06 -4.18 -16.12
N GLY A 44 5.89 -5.31 -16.79
CA GLY A 44 6.54 -5.58 -18.08
C GLY A 44 8.07 -5.47 -18.07
N GLY A 45 8.72 -5.81 -16.95
CA GLY A 45 10.17 -5.70 -16.76
C GLY A 45 10.65 -4.44 -16.04
N VAL A 46 9.76 -3.49 -15.75
CA VAL A 46 10.08 -2.26 -15.01
C VAL A 46 9.75 -2.44 -13.53
N LEU A 47 10.76 -2.33 -12.67
CA LEU A 47 10.59 -2.27 -11.21
C LEU A 47 10.47 -0.83 -10.74
N THR A 48 9.29 -0.48 -10.22
CA THR A 48 8.99 0.83 -9.63
C THR A 48 8.91 0.70 -8.11
N PRO A 49 9.83 1.29 -7.34
CA PRO A 49 9.69 1.40 -5.89
C PRO A 49 8.43 2.17 -5.50
N LEU A 50 7.76 1.75 -4.43
CA LEU A 50 6.57 2.44 -3.90
C LEU A 50 6.91 3.53 -2.88
N ASP A 51 8.19 3.67 -2.50
CA ASP A 51 8.61 4.65 -1.51
C ASP A 51 8.75 6.07 -2.08
N SER A 52 8.63 7.04 -1.17
CA SER A 52 8.83 8.47 -1.47
C SER A 52 10.05 9.06 -0.78
N LEU A 53 10.75 8.27 0.05
CA LEU A 53 11.87 8.71 0.88
C LEU A 53 13.07 7.81 0.60
N ALA A 54 14.25 8.41 0.47
CA ALA A 54 15.50 7.77 0.05
C ALA A 54 15.98 6.65 0.99
N ASP A 55 15.40 6.55 2.18
CA ASP A 55 15.70 5.66 3.30
C ASP A 55 14.50 4.80 3.76
N GLY A 56 13.33 4.94 3.12
CA GLY A 56 12.03 4.58 3.68
C GLY A 56 11.60 3.11 3.59
N TYR A 57 11.29 2.51 4.74
CA TYR A 57 10.59 1.22 4.83
C TYR A 57 9.19 1.28 4.20
N SER A 58 8.86 0.29 3.38
CA SER A 58 7.51 0.05 2.86
C SER A 58 7.25 -1.45 2.73
N HIS A 59 6.03 -1.86 3.01
CA HIS A 59 5.59 -3.25 2.88
C HIS A 59 4.23 -3.30 2.21
N ALA A 60 4.14 -3.93 1.05
CA ALA A 60 2.90 -4.16 0.32
C ALA A 60 2.16 -5.35 0.91
N ASN A 61 0.85 -5.18 1.13
CA ASN A 61 -0.05 -6.22 1.65
C ASN A 61 -1.11 -6.64 0.62
N GLY A 62 -1.49 -5.75 -0.30
CA GLY A 62 -2.52 -6.08 -1.28
C GLY A 62 -2.53 -5.14 -2.48
N MET A 63 -3.12 -5.62 -3.57
CA MET A 63 -3.29 -4.87 -4.81
C MET A 63 -4.66 -5.18 -5.44
N ASN A 64 -5.26 -4.20 -6.11
CA ASN A 64 -6.46 -4.43 -6.91
C ASN A 64 -6.19 -4.44 -8.43
N GLN A 65 -7.25 -4.68 -9.22
CA GLN A 65 -7.15 -4.77 -10.69
C GLN A 65 -6.71 -3.49 -11.40
N ARG A 66 -6.64 -2.35 -10.70
CA ARG A 66 -6.15 -1.06 -11.26
C ARG A 66 -4.70 -0.77 -10.87
N ALA A 67 -3.97 -1.78 -10.36
CA ALA A 67 -2.63 -1.63 -9.79
C ALA A 67 -2.56 -0.60 -8.65
N GLN A 68 -3.66 -0.41 -7.93
CA GLN A 68 -3.64 0.32 -6.65
C GLN A 68 -3.13 -0.63 -5.58
N ILE A 69 -2.05 -0.24 -4.90
CA ILE A 69 -1.34 -1.07 -3.92
C ILE A 69 -1.52 -0.46 -2.54
N VAL A 70 -1.74 -1.29 -1.55
CA VAL A 70 -1.88 -0.89 -0.15
C VAL A 70 -0.94 -1.67 0.74
N GLY A 71 -0.66 -1.11 1.91
CA GLY A 71 0.18 -1.72 2.91
C GLY A 71 0.51 -0.73 4.01
N ARG A 72 1.74 -0.82 4.53
CA ARG A 72 2.27 0.15 5.49
C ARG A 72 3.63 0.68 5.07
N TYR A 73 3.94 1.89 5.50
CA TYR A 73 5.22 2.54 5.24
C TYR A 73 5.65 3.37 6.43
N ARG A 74 6.93 3.72 6.48
CA ARG A 74 7.44 4.68 7.47
C ARG A 74 7.13 6.09 7.02
N ALA A 75 6.23 6.76 7.73
CA ALA A 75 5.87 8.15 7.50
C ALA A 75 7.02 9.10 7.92
N ARG A 76 6.90 10.39 7.55
CA ARG A 76 7.90 11.41 7.93
C ARG A 76 8.00 11.63 9.44
N SER A 77 6.95 11.32 10.20
CA SER A 77 6.97 11.31 11.67
C SER A 77 7.88 10.21 12.23
N GLY A 78 8.22 9.20 11.42
CA GLY A 78 8.92 7.98 11.84
C GLY A 78 7.98 6.83 12.19
N ALA A 79 6.68 7.09 12.34
CA ALA A 79 5.66 6.08 12.63
C ALA A 79 5.31 5.22 11.40
N LEU A 80 4.67 4.07 11.64
CA LEU A 80 4.20 3.18 10.57
C LEU A 80 2.75 3.52 10.23
N HIS A 81 2.52 4.01 9.01
CA HIS A 81 1.19 4.38 8.54
C HIS A 81 0.74 3.47 7.41
N ALA A 82 -0.57 3.28 7.31
CA ALA A 82 -1.23 2.71 6.15
C ALA A 82 -1.01 3.62 4.92
N PHE A 83 -0.80 3.04 3.75
CA PHE A 83 -0.72 3.80 2.51
C PHE A 83 -1.63 3.27 1.40
N LEU A 84 -1.89 4.16 0.44
CA LEU A 84 -2.38 3.84 -0.89
C LEU A 84 -1.38 4.36 -1.92
N TRP A 85 -0.82 3.46 -2.73
CA TRP A 85 -0.07 3.81 -3.93
C TRP A 85 -0.98 3.69 -5.14
N ASP A 86 -1.05 4.75 -5.93
CA ASP A 86 -1.92 4.85 -7.11
C ASP A 86 -1.22 5.70 -8.18
N GLY A 87 -0.84 5.07 -9.29
CA GLY A 87 -0.27 5.76 -10.45
C GLY A 87 1.02 6.55 -10.15
N GLY A 88 1.96 5.97 -9.39
CA GLY A 88 3.23 6.63 -9.06
C GLY A 88 3.19 7.51 -7.82
N ARG A 89 2.04 7.63 -7.14
CA ARG A 89 1.90 8.45 -5.93
C ARG A 89 1.54 7.61 -4.72
N LEU A 90 2.42 7.59 -3.72
CA LEU A 90 2.10 7.11 -2.38
C LEU A 90 1.33 8.19 -1.61
N SER A 91 0.15 7.83 -1.12
CA SER A 91 -0.70 8.67 -0.26
C SER A 91 -0.75 8.05 1.14
N ASP A 92 -0.44 8.87 2.15
CA ASP A 92 -0.66 8.53 3.55
C ASP A 92 -2.17 8.39 3.83
N LEU A 93 -2.58 7.30 4.46
CA LEU A 93 -3.97 7.10 4.90
C LEU A 93 -4.18 7.47 6.38
N GLY A 94 -3.10 7.75 7.11
CA GLY A 94 -3.09 8.18 8.50
C GLY A 94 -3.47 7.10 9.51
N GLY A 95 -3.37 7.45 10.79
CA GLY A 95 -3.87 6.67 11.92
C GLY A 95 -5.24 7.17 12.41
N LEU A 96 -5.57 6.84 13.66
CA LEU A 96 -6.72 7.42 14.35
C LEU A 96 -6.39 8.85 14.80
N PRO A 97 -7.39 9.72 15.06
CA PRO A 97 -7.12 11.07 15.55
C PRO A 97 -6.28 11.12 16.84
N ASP A 98 -6.36 10.07 17.66
CA ASP A 98 -5.65 9.89 18.90
C ASP A 98 -4.51 8.89 18.82
N GLY A 99 -4.06 8.45 17.64
CA GLY A 99 -2.97 7.49 17.51
C GLY A 99 -2.28 7.47 16.15
N ASP A 100 -0.99 7.12 16.13
CA ASP A 100 -0.10 7.39 14.99
C ASP A 100 0.38 6.10 14.28
N GLU A 101 -0.26 4.95 14.52
CA GLU A 101 0.08 3.71 13.81
C GLU A 101 -1.13 3.14 13.06
N SER A 102 -0.90 2.72 11.82
CA SER A 102 -1.90 2.02 11.02
C SER A 102 -1.30 1.13 9.95
N GLU A 103 -2.12 0.19 9.48
CA GLU A 103 -1.77 -0.70 8.38
C GLU A 103 -3.00 -1.05 7.54
N ALA A 104 -2.87 -0.88 6.23
CA ALA A 104 -3.86 -1.37 5.28
C ALA A 104 -3.58 -2.84 4.94
N ILE A 105 -4.61 -3.68 5.05
CA ILE A 105 -4.51 -5.13 4.87
C ILE A 105 -5.02 -5.56 3.51
N ALA A 106 -6.09 -4.94 3.01
CA ALA A 106 -6.68 -5.31 1.73
C ALA A 106 -7.34 -4.13 1.04
N ILE A 107 -7.42 -4.21 -0.29
CA ILE A 107 -8.10 -3.25 -1.15
C ILE A 107 -8.98 -4.00 -2.15
N ASN A 108 -10.22 -3.53 -2.35
CA ASN A 108 -11.11 -4.09 -3.35
C ASN A 108 -11.03 -3.34 -4.69
N ARG A 109 -11.72 -3.85 -5.72
CA ARG A 109 -11.75 -3.25 -7.08
C ARG A 109 -12.30 -1.81 -7.14
N CYS A 110 -13.08 -1.41 -6.14
CA CYS A 110 -13.67 -0.08 -6.05
C CYS A 110 -12.76 0.92 -5.32
N GLY A 111 -11.59 0.47 -4.83
CA GLY A 111 -10.67 1.28 -4.04
C GLY A 111 -11.08 1.47 -2.58
N ALA A 112 -11.98 0.63 -2.05
CA ALA A 112 -12.21 0.58 -0.61
C ALA A 112 -11.12 -0.26 0.05
N ILE A 113 -10.55 0.27 1.12
CA ILE A 113 -9.38 -0.28 1.79
C ILE A 113 -9.77 -0.61 3.23
N VAL A 114 -9.39 -1.79 3.71
CA VAL A 114 -9.61 -2.22 5.09
C VAL A 114 -8.29 -2.52 5.77
N GLY A 115 -8.26 -2.39 7.09
CA GLY A 115 -7.09 -2.68 7.89
C GLY A 115 -7.31 -2.31 9.35
N TRP A 116 -6.24 -1.92 10.03
CA TRP A 116 -6.29 -1.55 11.45
C TRP A 116 -5.52 -0.26 11.72
N ALA A 117 -5.87 0.39 12.83
CA ALA A 117 -5.12 1.50 13.39
C ALA A 117 -5.08 1.40 14.92
N ARG A 118 -4.03 1.95 15.53
CA ARG A 118 -3.80 1.92 16.97
C ARG A 118 -4.11 3.28 17.57
N SER A 119 -4.85 3.32 18.68
CA SER A 119 -5.06 4.53 19.49
C SER A 119 -3.86 4.82 20.40
N ALA A 120 -3.83 5.98 21.06
CA ALA A 120 -2.80 6.32 22.05
C ALA A 120 -2.78 5.38 23.26
N SER A 121 -3.92 4.76 23.61
CA SER A 121 -3.99 3.75 24.68
C SER A 121 -3.43 2.39 24.26
N GLY A 122 -3.09 2.22 22.97
CA GLY A 122 -2.55 0.99 22.41
C GLY A 122 -3.62 0.03 21.87
N GLU A 123 -4.91 0.40 21.95
CA GLU A 123 -6.02 -0.39 21.43
C GLU A 123 -6.01 -0.42 19.90
N MET A 124 -6.31 -1.56 19.31
CA MET A 124 -6.40 -1.72 17.86
C MET A 124 -7.84 -1.67 17.41
N HIS A 125 -8.12 -0.81 16.43
CA HIS A 125 -9.45 -0.63 15.83
C HIS A 125 -9.41 -1.06 14.37
N ALA A 126 -10.46 -1.75 13.92
CA ALA A 126 -10.66 -1.99 12.50
C ALA A 126 -11.01 -0.66 11.80
N VAL A 127 -10.36 -0.40 10.66
CA VAL A 127 -10.55 0.84 9.89
C VAL A 127 -10.92 0.52 8.45
N LEU A 128 -11.77 1.37 7.90
CA LEU A 128 -12.18 1.38 6.50
C LEU A 128 -11.83 2.74 5.90
N TRP A 129 -10.85 2.77 5.00
CA TRP A 129 -10.53 3.97 4.22
C TRP A 129 -11.29 3.92 2.89
N ARG A 130 -11.98 5.02 2.60
CA ARG A 130 -12.64 5.26 1.32
C ARG A 130 -12.34 6.68 0.89
N ARG A 131 -12.31 6.93 -0.42
CA ARG A 131 -12.34 8.29 -0.92
C ARG A 131 -13.62 8.95 -0.41
N ALA A 132 -13.50 10.18 0.10
CA ALA A 132 -14.67 10.98 0.43
C ALA A 132 -15.55 11.06 -0.83
N SER A 133 -16.80 10.61 -0.73
CA SER A 133 -17.80 10.94 -1.72
C SER A 133 -17.92 12.47 -1.72
N ALA A 134 -17.88 13.09 -2.89
CA ALA A 134 -18.11 14.53 -3.03
C ALA A 134 -19.49 15.00 -2.49
N ALA A 135 -20.34 14.06 -2.08
CA ALA A 135 -21.57 14.31 -1.36
C ALA A 135 -21.35 14.10 0.16
N THR A 136 -21.66 15.15 0.92
CA THR A 136 -21.69 15.22 2.40
C THR A 136 -20.46 15.86 3.08
N GLN A 137 -20.09 17.07 2.65
CA GLN A 137 -19.69 18.11 3.61
C GLN A 137 -20.94 18.86 4.09
N THR A 138 -21.78 18.19 4.87
CA THR A 138 -22.72 18.89 5.75
C THR A 138 -22.86 18.06 7.01
N VAL A 139 -22.03 18.34 8.02
CA VAL A 139 -22.44 18.11 9.41
C VAL A 139 -22.29 19.43 10.12
N ALA A 140 -23.45 19.90 10.57
CA ALA A 140 -23.68 21.12 11.28
C ALA A 140 -22.77 21.23 12.50
N ARG A 141 -22.18 22.42 12.68
CA ARG A 141 -21.94 22.92 14.03
C ARG A 141 -23.31 23.16 14.65
N GLN A 142 -23.56 22.55 15.79
CA GLN A 142 -24.57 23.01 16.72
C GLN A 142 -23.96 23.13 18.12
N PRO A 143 -24.51 24.06 18.93
CA PRO A 143 -23.77 25.07 19.69
C PRO A 143 -23.17 24.57 21.00
#